data_AF-A0A0A7GGG4-F1
#
_entry.id   AF-A0A0A7GGG4-F1
#
_cell.length_a   1.000
_cell.length_b   1.000
_cell.length_c   1.000
_cell.angle_alpha   90.00
_cell.angle_beta   90.00
_cell.angle_gamma   90.00
#
_symmetry.space_group_name_H-M   'P 1'
#
loop_
_entity.id
_entity.type
_entity.pdbx_description
1 polymer ?
#
loop_
_entity_poly.entity_id
_entity_poly.type
_entity_poly.pdbx_seq_one_letter_code
_entity_poly.pdbx_strand_id
1 'polypeptide(L)' 'MATKKERVTGFVSPNVKSIIREAIDSGDFASESDFVSEAVIKLAYEWKAKKERKIATLE' A
#
# COMPACT_ATOMS: atom_id res chain seq x y z
N MET A 1 -1.83 -8.19 -23.24
CA MET A 1 -1.41 -6.78 -23.06
C MET A 1 -0.68 -6.69 -21.72
N ALA A 2 0.60 -6.35 -21.70
CA ALA A 2 1.29 -6.09 -20.43
C ALA A 2 0.71 -4.81 -19.83
N THR A 3 0.00 -4.93 -18.70
CA THR A 3 -0.46 -3.78 -17.93
C THR A 3 0.77 -2.97 -17.52
N LYS A 4 0.85 -1.73 -18.00
CA LYS A 4 1.95 -0.81 -17.67
C LYS A 4 1.95 -0.58 -16.16
N LYS A 5 3.00 -1.03 -15.47
CA LYS A 5 3.22 -0.72 -14.04
C LYS A 5 3.85 0.66 -13.92
N GLU A 6 3.40 1.43 -12.93
CA GLU A 6 3.98 2.74 -12.61
C GLU A 6 4.82 2.65 -11.34
N ARG A 7 5.93 3.39 -11.30
CA ARG A 7 6.83 3.40 -10.14
C ARG A 7 6.39 4.49 -9.17
N VAL A 8 6.22 4.11 -7.91
CA VAL A 8 5.96 5.02 -6.79
C VAL A 8 7.21 5.05 -5.90
N THR A 9 7.67 6.24 -5.51
CA THR A 9 8.81 6.45 -4.62
C THR A 9 8.45 7.39 -3.49
N GLY A 10 8.90 7.10 -2.27
CA GLY A 10 8.64 7.92 -1.09
C GLY A 10 9.60 7.59 0.05
N PHE A 11 9.54 8.39 1.11
CA PHE A 11 10.33 8.21 2.33
C PHE A 11 9.45 7.76 3.48
N VAL A 12 10.01 6.94 4.36
CA VAL A 12 9.36 6.47 5.60
C VAL A 12 10.28 6.71 6.78
N SER A 13 9.72 6.78 7.98
CA SER A 13 10.52 6.91 9.21
C SER A 13 11.36 5.64 9.46
N PRO A 14 12.47 5.74 10.22
CA PRO A 14 13.30 4.58 10.55
C PRO A 14 12.53 3.46 11.25
N ASN A 15 11.57 3.81 12.12
CA ASN A 15 10.74 2.83 12.80
C ASN A 15 9.87 2.02 11.81
N VAL A 16 9.22 2.70 10.87
CA VAL A 16 8.44 2.03 9.82
C VAL A 16 9.34 1.16 8.95
N LYS A 17 10.55 1.62 8.63
CA LYS A 17 11.54 0.82 7.90
C LYS A 17 11.91 -0.46 8.65
N SER A 18 12.03 -0.39 9.98
CA SER A 18 12.30 -1.56 10.82
C SER A 18 11.18 -2.59 10.76
N ILE A 19 9.92 -2.15 10.84
CA ILE A 19 8.74 -3.03 10.73
C ILE A 19 8.70 -3.73 9.37
N ILE A 20 8.99 -3.00 8.27
CA ILE A 20 9.05 -3.58 6.93
C ILE A 20 10.12 -4.67 6.85
N ARG A 21 11.28 -4.45 7.47
CA ARG A 21 12.36 -5.45 7.49
C ARG A 21 11.96 -6.70 8.27
N GLU A 22 11.35 -6.54 9.45
CA GLU A 22 10.86 -7.67 10.25
C GLU A 22 9.87 -8.54 9.46
N ALA A 23 8.99 -7.92 8.68
CA ALA A 23 8.03 -8.62 7.83
C ALA A 23 8.69 -9.38 6.66
N ILE A 24 9.89 -8.97 6.22
CA ILE A 24 10.66 -9.67 5.19
C ILE A 24 11.47 -10.79 5.82
N ASP A 25 12.11 -10.52 6.96
CA ASP A 25 12.95 -11.46 7.68
C ASP A 25 12.15 -12.65 8.25
N SER A 26 10.89 -12.41 8.61
CA SER A 26 9.92 -13.45 9.01
C SER A 26 9.38 -14.28 7.84
N GLY A 27 9.60 -13.83 6.59
CA GLY A 27 9.11 -14.49 5.39
C GLY A 27 7.65 -14.20 5.05
N ASP A 28 6.98 -13.28 5.77
CA ASP A 28 5.61 -12.84 5.45
C ASP A 28 5.56 -12.14 4.09
N PHE A 29 6.65 -11.47 3.69
CA PHE A 29 6.77 -10.78 2.40
C PHE A 29 8.08 -11.11 1.69
N ALA A 30 8.02 -11.22 0.36
CA ALA A 30 9.19 -11.56 -0.45
C ALA A 30 10.19 -10.40 -0.58
N SER A 31 9.74 -9.15 -0.42
CA SER A 31 10.60 -7.96 -0.51
C SER A 31 9.93 -6.71 0.06
N GLU A 32 10.71 -5.65 0.26
CA GLU A 32 10.18 -4.33 0.66
C GLU A 32 9.20 -3.77 -0.38
N SER A 33 9.44 -4.04 -1.66
CA SER A 33 8.55 -3.57 -2.73
C SER A 33 7.21 -4.28 -2.72
N ASP A 34 7.20 -5.56 -2.33
CA ASP A 34 5.99 -6.39 -2.22
C ASP A 34 5.11 -5.87 -1.08
N PHE A 35 5.70 -5.71 0.11
CA PHE A 35 5.05 -5.10 1.28
C PHE A 35 4.44 -3.73 0.95
N VAL A 36 5.25 -2.82 0.38
CA VAL A 36 4.80 -1.46 0.08
C VAL A 36 3.72 -1.46 -0.99
N SER A 37 3.81 -2.34 -1.99
CA SER A 37 2.79 -2.44 -3.03
C SER A 37 1.45 -2.87 -2.45
N GLU A 38 1.41 -3.90 -1.60
CA GLU A 38 0.18 -4.36 -0.97
C GLU A 38 -0.42 -3.29 -0.06
N ALA A 39 0.41 -2.63 0.76
CA ALA A 39 -0.02 -1.56 1.65
C ALA A 39 -0.64 -0.38 0.88
N VAL A 40 0.00 0.05 -0.22
CA VAL A 40 -0.50 1.14 -1.06
C VAL A 40 -1.80 0.75 -1.76
N ILE A 41 -1.89 -0.47 -2.30
CA ILE A 41 -3.10 -0.98 -2.96
C ILE A 41 -4.28 -0.98 -1.99
N LYS A 42 -4.08 -1.54 -0.79
CA LYS A 42 -5.12 -1.58 0.25
C LYS A 42 -5.60 -0.18 0.61
N LEU A 43 -4.68 0.73 0.87
CA LEU A 43 -5.01 2.11 1.22
C LEU A 43 -5.77 2.84 0.09
N ALA A 44 -5.36 2.64 -1.17
CA ALA A 44 -6.01 3.26 -2.32
C ALA A 44 -7.48 2.82 -2.46
N TYR A 45 -7.75 1.52 -2.31
CA TYR A 45 -9.12 1.00 -2.37
C TYR A 45 -9.96 1.42 -1.15
N GLU A 46 -9.39 1.41 0.06
CA GLU A 46 -10.07 1.91 1.25
C GLU A 46 -10.44 3.38 1.13
N TRP A 47 -9.54 4.21 0.57
CA TRP A 47 -9.81 5.63 0.32
C TRP A 47 -10.94 5.81 -0.71
N LYS A 48 -10.90 5.06 -1.82
CA LYS A 48 -11.94 5.10 -2.85
C LYS A 48 -13.31 4.72 -2.26
N ALA A 49 -13.39 3.63 -1.51
CA ALA A 49 -14.62 3.18 -0.87
C ALA A 49 -15.17 4.19 0.15
N LYS A 50 -14.31 4.83 0.95
CA LYS A 50 -14.71 5.91 1.88
C LYS A 50 -15.28 7.11 1.13
N LYS A 51 -14.73 7.46 -0.03
CA LYS A 51 -15.21 8.56 -0.86
C LYS A 51 -16.59 8.24 -1.47
N GLU A 52 -16.75 7.03 -2.02
CA GLU A 52 -18.02 6.59 -2.62
C GLU A 52 -19.16 6.55 -1.59
N ARG A 53 -18.90 6.07 -0.35
CA ARG A 53 -19.88 6.09 0.74
C ARG A 53 -20.32 7.51 1.13
N LYS A 54 -19.39 8.48 1.15
CA LYS A 54 -19.72 9.88 1.47
C LYS A 54 -20.61 10.52 0.40
N ILE A 55 -20.41 10.18 -0.87
CA ILE A 55 -21.23 10.70 -1.98
C ILE A 55 -22.65 10.13 -1.91
N ALA A 56 -22.79 8.83 -1.65
CA ALA A 56 -24.08 8.16 -1.52
C ALA A 56 -24.92 8.59 -0.29
N THR A 57 -24.33 9.35 0.65
CA THR A 57 -25.05 9.89 1.83
C THR A 57 -25.51 11.34 1.60
N LEU A 58 -25.09 11.97 0.50
CA LEU A 58 -25.41 13.37 0.15
C LEU A 58 -26.47 13.49 -0.96
N GLU A 59 -26.90 12.37 -1.54
CA GLU A 59 -28.08 12.26 -2.43
C GLU A 59 -29.30 11.79 -1.64
#